data_AF-A0ABD2N3R8-F1
#
_entry.id   AF-A0ABD2N3R8-F1
#
_cell.length_a   1.000
_cell.length_b   1.000
_cell.length_c   1.000
_cell.angle_alpha   90.00
_cell.angle_beta   90.00
_cell.angle_gamma   90.00
#
_symmetry.space_group_name_H-M   'P 1'
#
loop_
_entity.id
_entity.type
_entity.pdbx_description
1 polymer ?
#
loop_
_entity_poly.entity_id
_entity_poly.type
_entity_poly.pdbx_seq_one_letter_code
_entity_poly.pdbx_strand_id
1 'polypeptide(L)'
;MNGANIEISTLKAENMKIWNELNAMQQRLKMNELDIVGIPERKKGNVVEIMKNVSTKLNFPSVENSIDNCYRLHLASKDDKPQPIIVSFKNKLLRN
;
A
#
# COMPACT_ATOMS: atom_id res chain seq x y z
N MET A 1 -12.41 -30.32 -31.21
CA MET A 1 -11.56 -29.14 -30.92
C MET A 1 -10.11 -29.61 -30.91
N ASN A 2 -9.19 -28.92 -31.61
CA ASN A 2 -7.78 -29.31 -31.68
C ASN A 2 -7.15 -29.34 -30.28
N GLY A 3 -6.33 -30.35 -29.97
CA GLY A 3 -5.68 -30.51 -28.65
C GLY A 3 -4.93 -29.25 -28.18
N ALA A 4 -4.29 -28.53 -29.10
CA ALA A 4 -3.63 -27.25 -28.84
C ALA A 4 -4.59 -26.16 -28.33
N ASN A 5 -5.85 -26.12 -28.80
CA ASN A 5 -6.84 -25.14 -28.33
C ASN A 5 -7.32 -25.47 -26.91
N ILE A 6 -7.34 -26.76 -26.54
CA ILE A 6 -7.70 -27.19 -25.18
C ILE A 6 -6.56 -26.80 -24.23
N GLU A 7 -5.32 -27.09 -24.59
CA GLU A 7 -4.14 -26.73 -23.80
C GLU A 7 -4.01 -25.22 -23.58
N ILE A 8 -4.19 -24.41 -24.63
CA ILE A 8 -4.20 -22.94 -24.51
C ILE A 8 -5.30 -22.46 -23.57
N SER A 9 -6.48 -23.08 -23.62
CA SER A 9 -7.60 -22.71 -22.77
C SER A 9 -7.33 -23.03 -21.31
N THR A 10 -6.75 -24.20 -21.04
CA THR A 10 -6.33 -24.62 -19.69
C THR A 10 -5.26 -23.69 -19.12
N LEU A 11 -4.21 -23.38 -19.89
CA LEU A 11 -3.14 -22.47 -19.46
C LEU A 11 -3.65 -21.05 -19.18
N LYS A 12 -4.62 -20.56 -19.95
CA LYS A 12 -5.26 -19.26 -19.68
C LYS A 12 -6.05 -19.28 -18.38
N ALA A 13 -6.76 -20.37 -18.09
CA ALA A 13 -7.50 -20.50 -16.85
C ALA A 13 -6.57 -20.54 -15.63
N GLU A 14 -5.45 -21.27 -15.71
CA GLU A 14 -4.44 -21.31 -14.65
C GLU A 14 -3.78 -19.95 -14.42
N ASN A 15 -3.39 -19.25 -15.49
CA ASN A 15 -2.84 -17.90 -15.38
C ASN A 15 -3.83 -16.93 -14.71
N MET A 16 -5.10 -16.99 -15.10
CA MET A 16 -6.14 -16.16 -14.47
C MET A 16 -6.31 -16.49 -12.99
N LYS A 17 -6.29 -17.78 -12.62
CA LYS A 17 -6.35 -18.21 -11.23
C LYS A 17 -5.18 -17.66 -10.41
N ILE A 18 -3.95 -17.84 -10.90
CA ILE A 18 -2.73 -17.37 -10.23
C ILE A 18 -2.77 -15.84 -10.07
N TRP A 19 -3.17 -15.12 -11.12
CA TRP A 19 -3.29 -13.66 -11.08
C TRP A 19 -4.30 -13.19 -10.03
N ASN A 20 -5.46 -13.85 -9.95
CA ASN A 20 -6.48 -13.55 -8.95
C ASN A 20 -5.99 -13.83 -7.52
N GLU A 21 -5.30 -14.95 -7.30
CA GLU A 21 -4.73 -15.29 -5.99
C GLU A 21 -3.65 -14.28 -5.57
N LEU A 22 -2.75 -13.90 -6.49
CA LEU A 22 -1.72 -12.90 -6.24
C LEU A 22 -2.34 -11.56 -5.87
N ASN A 23 -3.36 -11.10 -6.61
CA ASN A 23 -4.05 -9.85 -6.31
C ASN A 23 -4.74 -9.90 -4.95
N ALA A 24 -5.41 -11.00 -4.61
CA ALA A 24 -6.04 -11.16 -3.31
C ALA A 24 -5.02 -11.11 -2.17
N MET A 25 -3.85 -11.74 -2.35
CA MET A 25 -2.74 -11.67 -1.39
C MET A 25 -2.21 -10.24 -1.25
N GLN A 26 -1.96 -9.54 -2.36
CA GLN A 26 -1.49 -8.16 -2.33
C GLN A 26 -2.50 -7.22 -1.65
N GLN A 27 -3.79 -7.36 -1.95
CA GLN A 27 -4.83 -6.59 -1.27
C GLN A 27 -4.87 -6.87 0.23
N ARG A 28 -4.74 -8.13 0.64
CA ARG A 28 -4.67 -8.51 2.07
C ARG A 28 -3.47 -7.91 2.78
N LEU A 29 -2.32 -7.82 2.13
CA LEU A 29 -1.11 -7.18 2.66
C LEU A 29 -1.29 -5.66 2.82
N LYS A 30 -2.07 -5.01 1.95
CA LYS A 30 -2.36 -3.57 2.03
C LYS A 30 -3.50 -3.21 2.97
N MET A 31 -4.19 -4.18 3.59
CA MET A 31 -5.36 -3.89 4.42
C MET A 31 -5.01 -3.10 5.69
N ASN A 32 -3.78 -3.20 6.19
CA ASN A 32 -3.28 -2.40 7.31
C ASN A 32 -2.44 -1.21 6.86
N GLU A 33 -2.47 -0.84 5.58
CA GLU A 33 -1.73 0.30 5.05
C GLU A 33 -2.68 1.50 4.82
N LEU A 34 -2.16 2.69 5.09
CA LEU A 34 -2.77 3.97 4.76
C LEU A 34 -1.86 4.75 3.81
N ASP A 35 -2.48 5.29 2.77
CA ASP A 35 -1.84 6.15 1.78
C ASP A 35 -2.13 7.61 2.13
N ILE A 36 -1.10 8.35 2.51
CA ILE A 36 -1.19 9.77 2.83
C ILE A 36 -0.68 10.57 1.63
N VAL A 37 -1.61 11.14 0.89
CA VAL A 37 -1.34 11.96 -0.30
C VAL A 37 -1.29 13.46 0.03
N GLY A 38 -0.65 14.25 -0.83
CA GLY A 38 -0.67 15.72 -0.74
C GLY A 38 0.31 16.33 0.27
N ILE A 39 1.18 15.54 0.89
CA ILE A 39 2.21 16.03 1.81
C ILE A 39 3.46 16.44 1.03
N PRO A 40 3.85 17.74 1.02
CA PRO A 40 5.00 18.22 0.27
C PRO A 40 6.29 17.46 0.59
N GLU A 41 7.13 17.29 -0.43
CA GLU A 41 8.44 16.67 -0.27
C GLU A 41 9.44 17.70 0.28
N ARG A 42 9.86 17.49 1.52
CA ARG A 42 10.99 18.24 2.09
C ARG A 42 12.21 17.33 2.07
N LYS A 43 13.35 17.85 1.59
CA LYS A 43 14.64 17.13 1.48
C LYS A 43 15.12 16.44 2.77
N LYS A 44 14.59 16.82 3.95
CA LYS A 44 14.90 16.22 5.26
C LYS A 44 13.65 15.91 6.09
N GLY A 45 12.49 15.75 5.44
CA GLY A 45 11.24 15.50 6.15
C GLY A 45 11.23 14.12 6.79
N ASN A 46 11.19 14.06 8.12
CA ASN A 46 10.96 12.81 8.82
C ASN A 46 9.48 12.41 8.67
N VAL A 47 9.22 11.37 7.88
CA VAL A 47 7.85 10.87 7.63
C VAL A 47 7.14 10.41 8.91
N VAL A 48 7.88 9.92 9.90
CA VAL A 48 7.33 9.55 11.20
C VAL A 48 6.85 10.80 11.95
N GLU A 49 7.62 11.88 11.94
CA GLU A 49 7.23 13.14 12.58
C GLU A 49 5.99 13.77 11.91
N ILE A 50 5.91 13.69 10.58
CA ILE A 50 4.71 14.07 9.83
C ILE A 50 3.51 13.26 10.32
N MET A 51 3.66 11.94 10.49
CA MET A 51 2.58 11.08 10.96
C MET A 51 2.17 11.40 12.40
N LYS A 52 3.11 11.71 13.30
CA LYS A 52 2.80 12.19 14.67
C LYS A 52 1.94 13.45 14.64
N ASN A 53 2.32 14.42 13.81
CA ASN A 53 1.57 15.68 13.68
C ASN A 53 0.16 15.45 13.12
N VAL A 54 0.02 14.54 12.14
CA VAL A 54 -1.29 14.13 11.62
C VAL A 54 -2.11 13.46 12.72
N SER A 55 -1.52 12.52 13.47
CA SER A 55 -2.23 11.77 14.50
C SER A 55 -2.67 12.65 15.65
N THR A 56 -1.86 13.63 16.09
CA THR A 56 -2.26 14.62 17.09
C THR A 56 -3.47 15.42 16.62
N LYS A 57 -3.50 15.87 15.36
CA LYS A 57 -4.66 16.59 14.79
C LYS A 57 -5.92 15.74 14.70
N LEU A 58 -5.77 14.42 14.59
CA LEU A 58 -6.86 13.46 14.58
C LEU A 58 -7.22 12.91 15.97
N ASN A 59 -6.67 13.50 17.06
CA ASN A 59 -6.85 13.02 18.44
C ASN A 59 -6.46 11.55 18.64
N PHE A 60 -5.42 11.09 17.94
CA PHE A 60 -4.87 9.74 18.04
C PHE A 60 -3.40 9.80 18.55
N PRO A 61 -3.18 10.01 19.86
CA PRO A 61 -1.87 10.39 20.40
C PRO A 61 -0.83 9.26 20.48
N SER A 62 -1.21 8.00 20.29
CA SER A 62 -0.31 6.82 20.42
C SER A 62 -0.03 6.11 19.10
N VAL A 63 0.01 6.87 18.00
CA VAL A 63 0.20 6.30 16.66
C VAL A 63 1.53 5.58 16.52
N GLU A 64 2.60 6.05 17.17
CA GLU A 64 3.96 5.54 16.99
C GLU A 64 4.10 4.06 17.38
N ASN A 65 3.53 3.67 18.52
CA ASN A 65 3.59 2.28 18.98
C ASN A 65 2.81 1.33 18.07
N SER A 66 1.89 1.89 17.30
CA SER A 66 0.98 1.20 16.40
C SER A 66 1.50 1.10 14.96
N ILE A 67 2.46 1.94 14.58
CA ILE A 67 3.10 1.92 13.26
C ILE A 67 4.09 0.75 13.22
N ASP A 68 3.96 -0.05 12.16
CA ASP A 68 4.92 -1.09 11.80
C ASP A 68 5.97 -0.53 10.84
N ASN A 69 5.53 0.18 9.80
CA ASN A 69 6.41 0.80 8.81
C ASN A 69 5.84 2.16 8.35
N CYS A 70 6.71 3.11 8.02
CA CYS A 70 6.33 4.43 7.53
C CYS A 70 7.40 4.95 6.58
N TYR A 71 7.04 5.11 5.31
CA TYR A 71 8.00 5.50 4.27
C TYR A 71 7.32 6.29 3.16
N ARG A 72 8.09 7.10 2.43
CA ARG A 72 7.61 7.75 1.22
C ARG A 72 7.78 6.80 0.03
N LEU A 73 6.72 6.61 -0.73
CA LEU A 73 6.75 5.74 -1.91
C LEU A 73 7.39 6.49 -3.07
N HIS A 74 8.62 6.13 -3.43
CA HIS A 74 9.30 6.73 -4.58
C HIS A 74 8.85 6.04 -5.85
N LEU A 75 7.73 6.48 -6.42
CA LEU A 75 7.35 6.05 -7.76
C LEU A 75 8.23 6.78 -8.78
N ALA A 76 8.59 6.08 -9.86
CA ALA A 76 9.17 6.71 -11.04
C ALA A 76 8.11 7.55 -11.77
N SER A 77 7.55 8.55 -11.09
CA SER A 77 6.60 9.49 -11.65
C SER A 77 7.35 10.66 -12.28
N LYS A 78 6.91 11.09 -13.46
CA LYS A 78 7.40 12.30 -14.16
C LYS A 78 6.65 13.58 -13.73
N ASP A 79 5.66 13.45 -12.86
CA ASP A 79 4.84 14.59 -12.42
C ASP A 79 5.45 15.25 -11.19
N ASP A 80 5.40 16.58 -11.14
CA ASP A 80 5.85 17.44 -10.03
C ASP A 80 4.94 17.34 -8.77
N LYS A 81 4.19 16.23 -8.65
CA LYS A 81 3.27 15.97 -7.54
C LYS A 81 4.04 15.32 -6.39
N PRO A 82 3.75 15.71 -5.13
CA PRO A 82 4.35 15.06 -3.98
C PRO A 82 3.97 13.59 -3.94
N GLN A 83 4.98 12.72 -3.81
CA GLN A 83 4.80 11.29 -3.68
C GLN A 83 4.06 10.94 -2.37
N PRO A 84 3.22 9.89 -2.36
CA PRO A 84 2.49 9.51 -1.16
C PRO A 84 3.41 8.97 -0.06
N ILE A 85 2.98 9.12 1.19
CA ILE A 85 3.57 8.45 2.35
C ILE A 85 2.70 7.22 2.64
N ILE A 86 3.34 6.05 2.70
CA ILE A 86 2.70 4.79 3.08
C ILE A 86 2.96 4.55 4.56
N VAL A 87 1.91 4.26 5.31
CA VAL A 87 1.98 3.93 6.73
C VAL A 87 1.30 2.58 6.95
N SER A 88 2.08 1.59 7.37
CA SER A 88 1.59 0.25 7.71
C SER A 88 1.42 0.14 9.22
N PHE A 89 0.29 -0.36 9.70
CA PHE A 89 -0.02 -0.52 11.13
C PHE A 89 0.14 -1.97 11.58
N LYS A 90 0.58 -2.18 12.82
CA LYS A 90 0.72 -3.52 13.43
C LYS A 90 -0.62 -4.27 13.54
N ASN A 91 -1.72 -3.53 13.70
CA ASN A 91 -3.05 -4.09 13.92
C ASN A 91 -4.06 -3.54 12.91
N LYS A 92 -4.85 -4.44 12.29
CA LYS A 92 -5.91 -4.08 11.33
C LYS A 92 -7.07 -3.30 11.96
N LEU A 93 -7.27 -3.45 13.28
CA LEU A 93 -8.35 -2.76 14.00
C LEU A 93 -8.16 -1.24 14.10
N LEU A 94 -6.94 -0.74 13.85
CA LEU A 94 -6.63 0.69 13.94
C LEU A 94 -6.97 1.48 12.67
N ARG A 95 -7.46 0.81 11.62
CA ARG A 95 -7.91 1.43 10.37
C ARG A 95 -9.43 1.71 10.34
N ASN A 96 -10.20 1.08 11.24
CA ASN A 96 -11.66 1.16 11.26
C ASN A 96 -12.19 2.35 12.06
#